data_AF-A0A939R6E4-F1
#
_entry.id   AF-A0A939R6E4-F1
#
_cell.length_a   1.000
_cell.length_b   1.000
_cell.length_c   1.000
_cell.angle_alpha   90.00
_cell.angle_beta   90.00
_cell.angle_gamma   90.00
#
_symmetry.space_group_name_H-M   'P 1'
#
loop_
_entity.id
_entity.type
_entity.pdbx_description
1 polymer ?
#
loop_
_entity_poly.entity_id
_entity_poly.type
_entity_poly.pdbx_seq_one_letter_code
_entity_poly.pdbx_strand_id
1 'polypeptide(L)'
;MKKVFIDGSAGTTGLRIYERLEGRRDIGLIKLSEELRKDNAARAEALNTADIAFLCLPDAAAVEAVGMITNPDTCVIDTSTAHRTAEGWAYGFAELTGYDEIKASKRIANPGCHASGFVALIAPLIREGIVSKNEMLSAFSLTGYSG
;
A
#
# COMPACT_ATOMS: atom_id res chain seq x y z
N MET A 1 -4.81 1.00 -21.51
CA MET A 1 -3.62 0.60 -20.73
C MET A 1 -3.65 1.37 -19.43
N LYS A 2 -3.53 0.72 -18.27
CA LYS A 2 -3.56 1.42 -16.98
C LYS A 2 -2.18 2.01 -16.68
N LYS A 3 -2.14 3.29 -16.31
CA LYS A 3 -0.92 4.01 -15.93
C LYS A 3 -0.64 3.82 -14.43
N VAL A 4 0.53 3.33 -14.11
CA VAL A 4 0.95 3.05 -12.73
C VAL A 4 2.16 3.91 -12.39
N PHE A 5 2.10 4.61 -11.27
CA PHE A 5 3.24 5.32 -10.70
C PHE A 5 3.69 4.65 -9.40
N ILE A 6 5.00 4.55 -9.18
CA ILE A 6 5.59 4.01 -7.95
C ILE A 6 6.41 5.13 -7.33
N ASP A 7 5.84 5.80 -6.33
CA ASP A 7 6.53 6.84 -5.58
C ASP A 7 7.41 6.18 -4.51
N GLY A 8 8.71 6.52 -4.47
CA GLY A 8 9.70 5.78 -3.68
C GLY A 8 10.21 4.49 -4.32
N SER A 9 10.26 4.42 -5.66
CA SER A 9 10.71 3.25 -6.44
C SER A 9 12.13 2.73 -6.12
N ALA A 10 12.99 3.55 -5.52
CA ALA A 10 14.37 3.18 -5.18
C ALA A 10 14.49 2.34 -3.89
N GLY A 11 13.45 2.31 -3.04
CA GLY A 11 13.42 1.47 -1.84
C GLY A 11 13.13 0.01 -2.18
N THR A 12 13.45 -0.92 -1.28
CA THR A 12 13.25 -2.37 -1.49
C THR A 12 11.83 -2.70 -1.94
N THR A 13 10.80 -2.16 -1.27
CA THR A 13 9.39 -2.37 -1.66
C THR A 13 9.11 -1.86 -3.07
N GLY A 14 9.55 -0.64 -3.38
CA GLY A 14 9.37 -0.02 -4.69
C GLY A 14 10.04 -0.81 -5.82
N LEU A 15 11.27 -1.26 -5.60
CA LEU A 15 12.02 -2.11 -6.54
C LEU A 15 11.28 -3.43 -6.80
N ARG A 16 10.81 -4.10 -5.75
CA ARG A 16 10.07 -5.37 -5.88
C ARG A 16 8.71 -5.20 -6.57
N ILE A 17 8.06 -4.06 -6.45
CA ILE A 17 6.83 -3.76 -7.21
C ILE A 17 7.20 -3.51 -8.66
N TYR A 18 8.22 -2.71 -8.93
CA TYR A 18 8.71 -2.43 -10.27
C TYR A 18 9.08 -3.71 -11.04
N GLU A 19 9.89 -4.61 -10.45
CA GLU A 19 10.26 -5.90 -11.03
C GLU A 19 9.04 -6.78 -11.39
N ARG A 20 7.98 -6.72 -10.60
CA ARG A 20 6.74 -7.47 -10.87
C ARG A 20 5.93 -6.87 -12.02
N LEU A 21 6.00 -5.56 -12.20
CA LEU A 21 5.18 -4.83 -13.17
C LEU A 21 5.87 -4.59 -14.51
N GLU A 22 7.20 -4.55 -14.57
CA GLU A 22 7.93 -4.18 -15.80
C GLU A 22 7.68 -5.14 -16.99
N GLY A 23 7.38 -6.40 -16.72
CA GLY A 23 7.06 -7.39 -17.76
C GLY A 23 5.60 -7.38 -18.24
N ARG A 24 4.73 -6.58 -17.63
CA ARG A 24 3.29 -6.55 -17.93
C ARG A 24 3.02 -5.65 -19.14
N ARG A 25 2.35 -6.19 -20.16
CA ARG A 25 2.03 -5.46 -21.42
C ARG A 25 0.75 -4.63 -21.33
N ASP A 26 -0.05 -4.84 -20.30
CA ASP A 26 -1.32 -4.16 -20.03
C ASP A 26 -1.17 -2.94 -19.10
N ILE A 27 0.04 -2.70 -18.59
CA ILE A 27 0.39 -1.65 -17.63
C ILE A 27 1.46 -0.74 -18.23
N GLY A 28 1.24 0.57 -18.13
CA GLY A 28 2.24 1.60 -18.46
C GLY A 28 2.84 2.17 -17.18
N LEU A 29 4.15 1.99 -16.97
CA LEU A 29 4.84 2.54 -15.80
C LEU A 29 5.29 3.99 -16.03
N ILE A 30 4.81 4.90 -15.18
CA ILE A 30 5.31 6.27 -15.10
C ILE A 30 6.62 6.25 -14.33
N LYS A 31 7.69 6.78 -14.94
CA LYS A 31 9.01 6.89 -14.31
C LYS A 31 9.42 8.34 -14.24
N LEU A 32 9.80 8.78 -13.05
CA LEU A 32 10.53 10.03 -12.87
C LEU A 32 12.03 9.75 -12.96
N SER A 33 12.80 10.69 -13.47
CA SER A 33 14.26 10.63 -13.44
C SER A 33 14.76 10.70 -11.99
N GLU A 34 16.04 10.37 -11.77
CA GLU A 34 16.60 10.37 -10.42
C GLU A 34 16.56 11.78 -9.77
N GLU A 35 16.71 12.81 -10.58
CA GLU A 35 16.69 14.22 -10.16
C GLU A 35 15.27 14.67 -9.79
N LEU A 36 14.26 14.19 -10.53
CA LEU A 36 12.86 14.60 -10.36
C LEU A 36 12.11 13.78 -9.30
N ARG A 37 12.63 12.63 -8.87
CA ARG A 37 11.93 11.74 -7.91
C ARG A 37 11.70 12.35 -6.52
N LYS A 38 12.37 13.46 -6.19
CA LYS A 38 12.18 14.22 -4.94
C LYS A 38 11.54 15.59 -5.18
N ASP A 39 11.30 15.95 -6.44
CA ASP A 39 10.64 17.21 -6.78
C ASP A 39 9.13 17.07 -6.57
N ASN A 40 8.56 17.97 -5.75
CA ASN A 40 7.15 17.87 -5.38
C ASN A 40 6.21 18.14 -6.55
N ALA A 41 6.59 19.00 -7.50
CA ALA A 41 5.75 19.31 -8.66
C ALA A 41 5.71 18.11 -9.61
N ALA A 42 6.86 17.51 -9.92
CA ALA A 42 6.96 16.32 -10.76
C ALA A 42 6.24 15.11 -10.13
N ARG A 43 6.39 14.91 -8.81
CA ARG A 43 5.66 13.86 -8.08
C ARG A 43 4.15 14.10 -8.12
N ALA A 44 3.70 15.33 -7.87
CA ALA A 44 2.29 15.68 -7.95
C ALA A 44 1.73 15.44 -9.37
N GLU A 45 2.44 15.84 -10.41
CA GLU A 45 2.04 15.58 -11.80
C GLU A 45 1.94 14.08 -12.09
N ALA A 46 2.94 13.29 -11.68
CA ALA A 46 2.94 11.84 -11.85
C ALA A 46 1.80 11.16 -11.10
N LEU A 47 1.57 11.54 -9.84
CA LEU A 47 0.46 11.06 -9.01
C LEU A 47 -0.89 11.32 -9.68
N ASN A 48 -1.12 12.55 -10.16
CA ASN A 48 -2.38 12.95 -10.78
C ASN A 48 -2.58 12.37 -12.20
N THR A 49 -1.51 11.99 -12.88
CA THR A 49 -1.55 11.32 -14.18
C THR A 49 -1.80 9.81 -14.07
N ALA A 50 -1.50 9.22 -12.92
CA ALA A 50 -1.62 7.78 -12.69
C ALA A 50 -3.08 7.34 -12.48
N ASP A 51 -3.44 6.20 -13.05
CA ASP A 51 -4.64 5.47 -12.65
C ASP A 51 -4.45 4.85 -11.26
N ILE A 52 -3.24 4.34 -10.99
CA ILE A 52 -2.86 3.70 -9.74
C ILE A 52 -1.50 4.25 -9.28
N ALA A 53 -1.41 4.69 -8.03
CA ALA A 53 -0.18 5.12 -7.40
C ALA A 53 0.18 4.19 -6.22
N PHE A 54 1.37 3.62 -6.26
CA PHE A 54 1.97 2.96 -5.10
C PHE A 54 2.79 3.96 -4.30
N LEU A 55 2.54 4.07 -3.00
CA LEU A 55 3.36 4.86 -2.09
C LEU A 55 4.31 3.92 -1.33
N CYS A 56 5.58 3.94 -1.72
CA CYS A 56 6.68 3.21 -1.09
C CYS A 56 7.53 4.18 -0.27
N LEU A 57 6.86 4.92 0.60
CA LEU A 57 7.38 6.09 1.30
C LEU A 57 7.31 5.90 2.82
N PRO A 58 8.13 6.62 3.60
CA PRO A 58 7.89 6.79 5.03
C PRO A 58 6.55 7.48 5.29
N ASP A 59 5.97 7.25 6.46
CA ASP A 59 4.61 7.67 6.83
C ASP A 59 4.33 9.15 6.54
N ALA A 60 5.19 10.06 6.99
CA ALA A 60 5.01 11.50 6.76
C ALA A 60 4.97 11.85 5.26
N ALA A 61 5.86 11.26 4.47
CA ALA A 61 5.93 11.49 3.03
C ALA A 61 4.75 10.83 2.28
N ALA A 62 4.21 9.72 2.79
CA ALA A 62 2.99 9.11 2.25
C ALA A 62 1.77 10.02 2.46
N VAL A 63 1.62 10.61 3.65
CA VAL A 63 0.56 11.59 3.94
C VAL A 63 0.69 12.82 3.03
N GLU A 64 1.90 13.37 2.88
CA GLU A 64 2.16 14.48 1.96
C GLU A 64 1.80 14.13 0.51
N ALA A 65 2.22 12.95 0.03
CA ALA A 65 1.93 12.49 -1.32
C ALA A 65 0.41 12.36 -1.58
N VAL A 66 -0.35 11.83 -0.61
CA VAL A 66 -1.81 11.79 -0.71
C VAL A 66 -2.40 13.21 -0.80
N GLY A 67 -1.85 14.16 -0.05
CA GLY A 67 -2.24 15.57 -0.11
C GLY A 67 -1.95 16.27 -1.45
N MET A 68 -1.03 15.74 -2.27
CA MET A 68 -0.74 16.26 -3.61
C MET A 68 -1.73 15.80 -4.68
N ILE A 69 -2.60 14.82 -4.37
CA ILE A 69 -3.54 14.24 -5.33
C ILE A 69 -4.79 15.11 -5.42
N THR A 70 -5.00 15.71 -6.60
CA THR A 70 -6.20 16.46 -6.98
C THR A 70 -7.11 15.67 -7.91
N ASN A 71 -6.60 14.63 -8.57
CA ASN A 71 -7.37 13.72 -9.39
C ASN A 71 -8.15 12.71 -8.52
N PRO A 72 -9.50 12.78 -8.48
CA PRO A 72 -10.30 11.89 -7.63
C PRO A 72 -10.32 10.45 -8.14
N ASP A 73 -9.85 10.18 -9.36
CA ASP A 73 -9.84 8.84 -9.97
C ASP A 73 -8.55 8.07 -9.74
N THR A 74 -7.48 8.72 -9.29
CA THR A 74 -6.25 8.03 -8.90
C THR A 74 -6.52 7.13 -7.70
N CYS A 75 -6.31 5.83 -7.90
CA CYS A 75 -6.33 4.84 -6.83
C CYS A 75 -4.96 4.80 -6.14
N VAL A 76 -4.93 4.87 -4.82
CA VAL A 76 -3.69 4.83 -4.03
C VAL A 76 -3.59 3.51 -3.30
N ILE A 77 -2.44 2.86 -3.43
CA ILE A 77 -2.04 1.71 -2.63
C ILE A 77 -0.83 2.15 -1.80
N ASP A 78 -1.06 2.43 -0.52
CA ASP A 78 -0.01 2.87 0.39
C ASP A 78 0.61 1.69 1.13
N THR A 79 1.93 1.55 1.03
CA THR A 79 2.67 0.48 1.71
C THR A 79 3.23 0.89 3.08
N SER A 80 3.11 2.17 3.42
CA SER A 80 3.49 2.72 4.72
C SER A 80 2.54 2.27 5.84
N THR A 81 2.77 2.76 7.07
CA THR A 81 1.86 2.53 8.19
C THR A 81 0.82 3.64 8.35
N ALA A 82 1.05 4.80 7.72
CA ALA A 82 0.28 6.03 7.92
C ALA A 82 -1.24 5.87 7.80
N HIS A 83 -1.71 5.04 6.87
CA HIS A 83 -3.12 4.94 6.55
C HIS A 83 -3.77 3.62 6.96
N ARG A 84 -3.06 2.72 7.65
CA ARG A 84 -3.56 1.36 7.99
C ARG A 84 -4.79 1.36 8.90
N THR A 85 -4.99 2.42 9.67
CA THR A 85 -6.15 2.62 10.56
C THR A 85 -6.88 3.93 10.28
N ALA A 86 -6.59 4.57 9.14
CA ALA A 86 -7.19 5.85 8.80
C ALA A 86 -8.62 5.65 8.26
N GLU A 87 -9.52 6.57 8.63
CA GLU A 87 -10.88 6.57 8.10
C GLU A 87 -10.90 6.77 6.58
N GLY A 88 -11.80 6.08 5.89
CA GLY A 88 -11.92 6.14 4.43
C GLY A 88 -10.87 5.33 3.65
N TRP A 89 -9.98 4.61 4.36
CA TRP A 89 -9.03 3.68 3.75
C TRP A 89 -9.47 2.23 3.96
N ALA A 90 -9.48 1.45 2.87
CA ALA A 90 -9.68 0.02 2.94
C ALA A 90 -8.37 -0.65 3.37
N TYR A 91 -8.43 -1.55 4.34
CA TYR A 91 -7.28 -2.37 4.70
C TYR A 91 -7.09 -3.46 3.65
N GLY A 92 -5.95 -3.45 2.96
CA GLY A 92 -5.65 -4.23 1.76
C GLY A 92 -5.42 -5.72 1.99
N PHE A 93 -6.20 -6.35 2.88
CA PHE A 93 -6.16 -7.79 3.14
C PHE A 93 -7.53 -8.40 2.81
N ALA A 94 -7.72 -8.84 1.57
CA ALA A 94 -9.02 -9.26 1.05
C ALA A 94 -9.65 -10.44 1.81
N GLU A 95 -8.84 -11.38 2.30
CA GLU A 95 -9.28 -12.50 3.12
C GLU A 95 -9.78 -12.07 4.52
N LEU A 96 -9.37 -10.87 4.96
CA LEU A 96 -9.79 -10.27 6.22
C LEU A 96 -10.98 -9.32 6.03
N THR A 97 -10.87 -8.33 5.15
CA THR A 97 -11.88 -7.26 4.97
C THR A 97 -12.94 -7.60 3.93
N GLY A 98 -12.68 -8.57 3.05
CA GLY A 98 -13.54 -8.91 1.92
C GLY A 98 -13.13 -8.19 0.63
N TYR A 99 -13.31 -8.87 -0.50
CA TYR A 99 -12.92 -8.35 -1.82
C TYR A 99 -13.70 -7.09 -2.23
N ASP A 100 -14.97 -6.98 -1.84
CA ASP A 100 -15.83 -5.87 -2.28
C ASP A 100 -15.42 -4.53 -1.66
N GLU A 101 -14.95 -4.53 -0.41
CA GLU A 101 -14.47 -3.32 0.26
C GLU A 101 -13.24 -2.73 -0.46
N ILE A 102 -12.26 -3.59 -0.75
CA ILE A 102 -11.04 -3.18 -1.47
C ILE A 102 -11.39 -2.74 -2.89
N LYS A 103 -12.28 -3.48 -3.58
CA LYS A 103 -12.70 -3.17 -4.96
C LYS A 103 -13.43 -1.84 -5.08
N ALA A 104 -14.21 -1.46 -4.07
CA ALA A 104 -14.94 -0.19 -4.04
C ALA A 104 -14.06 1.00 -3.62
N SER A 105 -12.89 0.75 -3.03
CA SER A 105 -12.01 1.80 -2.51
C SER A 105 -11.00 2.31 -3.55
N LYS A 106 -10.71 3.61 -3.48
CA LYS A 106 -9.57 4.26 -4.17
C LYS A 106 -8.41 4.57 -3.21
N ARG A 107 -8.53 4.19 -1.95
CA ARG A 107 -7.57 4.46 -0.87
C ARG A 107 -7.36 3.17 -0.12
N ILE A 108 -6.27 2.48 -0.44
CA ILE A 108 -5.99 1.12 0.03
C ILE A 108 -4.70 1.15 0.84
N ALA A 109 -4.78 0.77 2.12
CA ALA A 109 -3.62 0.65 2.98
C ALA A 109 -3.12 -0.80 2.94
N ASN A 110 -1.97 -1.01 2.32
CA ASN A 110 -1.36 -2.33 2.24
C ASN A 110 -0.90 -2.78 3.65
N PRO A 111 -1.27 -4.00 4.07
CA PRO A 111 -0.87 -4.56 5.35
C PRO A 111 0.66 -4.62 5.54
N GLY A 112 1.10 -4.56 6.80
CA GLY A 112 2.51 -4.82 7.14
C GLY A 112 2.81 -6.31 7.12
N CYS A 113 4.04 -6.70 6.76
CA CYS A 113 4.46 -8.11 6.65
C CYS A 113 4.16 -8.94 7.90
N HIS A 114 4.53 -8.43 9.09
CA HIS A 114 4.24 -9.07 10.38
C HIS A 114 2.75 -9.07 10.71
N ALA A 115 2.07 -7.95 10.45
CA ALA A 115 0.63 -7.82 10.69
C ALA A 115 -0.14 -8.86 9.88
N SER A 116 0.16 -9.00 8.58
CA SER A 116 -0.44 -10.01 7.71
C SER A 116 -0.29 -11.42 8.28
N GLY A 117 0.93 -11.80 8.69
CA GLY A 117 1.19 -13.12 9.26
C GLY A 117 0.39 -13.37 10.54
N PHE A 118 0.33 -12.39 11.44
CA PHE A 118 -0.41 -12.51 12.69
C PHE A 118 -1.92 -12.56 12.48
N VAL A 119 -2.48 -11.60 11.73
CA VAL A 119 -3.95 -11.49 11.57
C VAL A 119 -4.52 -12.61 10.72
N ALA A 120 -3.76 -13.17 9.75
CA ALA A 120 -4.17 -14.33 8.99
C ALA A 120 -4.47 -15.55 9.88
N LEU A 121 -3.73 -15.70 10.98
CA LEU A 121 -3.86 -16.82 11.90
C LEU A 121 -4.93 -16.55 12.97
N ILE A 122 -4.93 -15.34 13.54
CA ILE A 122 -5.75 -15.02 14.72
C ILE A 122 -7.17 -14.59 14.37
N ALA A 123 -7.37 -13.84 13.28
CA ALA A 123 -8.70 -13.36 12.91
C ALA A 123 -9.76 -14.46 12.76
N PRO A 124 -9.51 -15.61 12.08
CA PRO A 124 -10.50 -16.67 12.01
C PRO A 124 -10.81 -17.28 13.38
N LEU A 125 -9.81 -17.46 14.25
CA LEU A 125 -10.03 -18.01 15.60
C LEU A 125 -10.90 -17.10 16.45
N ILE A 126 -10.73 -15.78 16.32
CA ILE A 126 -11.60 -14.80 16.98
C ILE A 126 -13.01 -14.81 16.41
N ARG A 127 -13.17 -14.92 15.08
CA ARG A 127 -14.49 -14.97 14.41
C ARG A 127 -15.30 -16.19 14.83
N GLU A 128 -14.66 -17.34 14.94
CA GLU A 128 -15.27 -18.60 15.38
C GLU A 128 -15.42 -18.68 16.92
N GLY A 129 -15.01 -17.65 17.67
CA GLY A 129 -15.12 -17.62 19.12
C GLY A 129 -14.17 -18.58 19.87
N ILE A 130 -13.19 -19.17 19.17
CA ILE A 130 -12.16 -20.04 19.77
C ILE A 130 -11.20 -19.21 20.62
N VAL A 131 -10.87 -17.99 20.18
CA VAL A 131 -10.07 -17.02 20.92
C VAL A 131 -10.93 -15.82 21.28
N SER A 132 -10.88 -15.38 22.53
CA SER A 132 -11.60 -14.18 22.97
C SER A 132 -11.04 -12.93 22.30
N LYS A 133 -11.92 -11.98 21.95
CA LYS A 133 -11.52 -10.65 21.45
C LYS A 133 -10.68 -9.86 22.46
N ASN A 134 -10.82 -10.19 23.74
CA ASN A 134 -10.09 -9.55 24.84
C ASN A 134 -8.90 -10.39 25.32
N GLU A 135 -8.58 -11.48 24.61
CA GLU A 135 -7.45 -12.35 24.97
C GLU A 135 -6.12 -11.60 24.82
N MET A 136 -5.24 -11.75 25.82
CA MET A 136 -3.90 -11.16 25.76
C MET A 136 -2.95 -12.12 25.05
N LEU A 137 -2.85 -11.98 23.73
CA LEU A 137 -1.99 -12.82 22.90
C LEU A 137 -0.55 -12.30 22.90
N SER A 138 0.41 -13.24 22.91
CA SER A 138 1.82 -12.96 22.65
C SER A 138 2.18 -13.48 21.26
N ALA A 139 2.89 -12.67 20.48
CA ALA A 139 3.38 -13.03 19.16
C ALA A 139 4.88 -12.75 19.07
N PHE A 140 5.66 -13.80 18.83
CA PHE A 140 7.08 -13.68 18.54
C PHE A 140 7.29 -13.86 17.04
N SER A 141 7.85 -12.84 16.39
CA SER A 141 8.13 -12.88 14.96
C SER A 141 9.62 -12.81 14.68
N LEU A 142 10.10 -13.69 13.82
CA LEU A 142 11.45 -13.67 13.26
C LEU A 142 11.40 -13.14 11.83
N THR A 143 12.36 -12.29 11.44
CA THR A 143 12.42 -11.72 10.10
C THR A 143 13.86 -11.64 9.59
N GLY A 144 14.02 -11.67 8.27
CA GLY A 144 15.29 -11.40 7.61
C GLY A 144 15.59 -9.91 7.51
N TYR A 145 16.82 -9.57 7.12
CA TYR A 145 17.31 -8.18 7.07
C TYR A 145 16.58 -7.24 6.09
N SER A 146 15.79 -7.79 5.18
CA SER A 146 15.05 -7.03 4.16
C SER A 146 13.71 -6.48 4.64
N GLY A 147 13.25 -6.93 5.82
CA GLY A 147 11.96 -6.55 6.39
C GLY A 147 11.90 -5.11 6.86
#